data_AF-A0AA41NG05-F1
#
_entry.id   AF-A0AA41NG05-F1
#
_cell.length_a   1.000
_cell.length_b   1.000
_cell.length_c   1.000
_cell.angle_alpha   90.00
_cell.angle_beta   90.00
_cell.angle_gamma   90.00
#
_symmetry.space_group_name_H-M   'P 1'
#
loop_
_entity.id
_entity.type
_entity.pdbx_description
1 polymer ?
#
loop_
_entity_poly.entity_id
_entity_poly.type
_entity_poly.pdbx_seq_one_letter_code
_entity_poly.pdbx_strand_id
1 'polypeptide(L)'
;MELSTKAKMPILGLGTWKSPSGKVKEVVKVAIDAGYRHIDCAYVYQNESEVEDIQEKIQEKVVKLEDLFIIDLGPNQKTLYSRRTPRLREIAAKHKKSSALILIWFQIQRSVVVIPKSLTPECIVENVQVFDFKWSDKEMSAILNFNKNWRACALADQAHLVEYLFNGEY
;
A
#
# COMPACT_ATOMS: atom_id res chain seq x y z
N MET A 1 4.66 -0.76 -13.40
CA MET A 1 4.31 0.48 -14.15
C MET A 1 5.59 1.14 -14.60
N GLU A 2 5.60 1.79 -15.77
CA GLU A 2 6.75 2.59 -16.24
C GLU A 2 6.54 4.05 -15.81
N LEU A 3 7.57 4.63 -15.17
CA LEU A 3 7.59 6.04 -14.78
C LEU A 3 8.00 6.91 -15.97
N SER A 4 7.78 8.24 -15.87
CA SER A 4 8.25 9.19 -16.89
C SER A 4 9.77 9.12 -17.12
N THR A 5 10.52 8.73 -16.08
CA THR A 5 11.97 8.49 -16.12
C THR A 5 12.37 7.19 -16.81
N LYS A 6 11.42 6.40 -17.33
CA LYS A 6 11.60 5.05 -17.89
C LYS A 6 11.96 3.96 -16.87
N ALA A 7 12.12 4.32 -15.60
CA ALA A 7 12.26 3.34 -14.54
C ALA A 7 10.97 2.52 -14.38
N LYS A 8 11.11 1.24 -14.05
CA LYS A 8 9.99 0.36 -13.75
C LYS A 8 9.74 0.32 -12.25
N MET A 9 8.51 0.62 -11.86
CA MET A 9 8.07 0.62 -10.47
C MET A 9 7.03 -0.49 -10.24
N PRO A 10 7.20 -1.34 -9.20
CA PRO A 10 6.18 -2.31 -8.81
C PRO A 10 4.89 -1.61 -8.36
N ILE A 11 3.75 -2.06 -8.89
CA ILE A 11 2.43 -1.46 -8.66
C ILE A 11 1.85 -1.77 -7.27
N LEU A 12 2.38 -2.79 -6.60
CA LEU A 12 2.05 -3.16 -5.23
C LEU A 12 3.32 -3.08 -4.39
N GLY A 13 3.25 -2.36 -3.28
CA GLY A 13 4.32 -2.27 -2.29
C GLY A 13 3.83 -2.52 -0.86
N LEU A 14 4.76 -2.62 0.08
CA LEU A 14 4.45 -2.72 1.51
C LEU A 14 4.66 -1.35 2.17
N GLY A 15 3.64 -0.81 2.81
CA GLY A 15 3.79 0.41 3.63
C GLY A 15 4.23 0.08 5.06
N THR A 16 5.20 0.82 5.60
CA THR A 16 5.76 0.58 6.95
C THR A 16 5.24 1.55 8.03
N TRP A 17 4.42 2.53 7.66
CA TRP A 17 3.87 3.54 8.59
C TRP A 17 3.15 2.95 9.81
N LYS A 18 3.41 3.49 11.01
CA LYS A 18 2.82 3.05 12.28
C LYS A 18 3.03 1.55 12.57
N SER A 19 4.17 1.02 12.18
CA SER A 19 4.61 -0.30 12.62
C SER A 19 5.38 -0.16 13.94
N PRO A 20 5.10 -0.98 14.97
CA PRO A 20 5.87 -0.98 16.21
C PRO A 20 7.34 -1.27 15.93
N SER A 21 8.23 -0.64 16.71
CA SER A 21 9.65 -0.96 16.65
C SER A 21 9.92 -2.42 17.00
N GLY A 22 10.91 -3.01 16.34
CA GLY A 22 11.28 -4.42 16.46
C GLY A 22 10.38 -5.37 15.67
N LYS A 23 9.39 -4.86 14.92
CA LYS A 23 8.48 -5.68 14.09
C LYS A 23 8.63 -5.42 12.60
N VAL A 24 9.27 -4.33 12.20
CA VAL A 24 9.35 -3.95 10.77
C VAL A 24 10.23 -4.93 10.01
N LYS A 25 11.38 -5.30 10.59
CA LYS A 25 12.31 -6.26 9.98
C LYS A 25 11.64 -7.58 9.60
N GLU A 26 10.91 -8.19 10.54
CA GLU A 26 10.22 -9.47 10.32
C GLU A 26 9.16 -9.34 9.22
N VAL A 27 8.39 -8.26 9.24
CA VAL A 27 7.32 -7.97 8.27
C VAL A 27 7.89 -7.75 6.86
N VAL A 28 9.01 -7.02 6.74
CA VAL A 28 9.69 -6.79 5.46
C VAL A 28 10.22 -8.11 4.88
N LYS A 29 10.81 -8.97 5.72
CA LYS A 29 11.26 -10.31 5.29
C LYS A 29 10.10 -11.15 4.76
N VAL A 30 8.99 -11.21 5.50
CA VAL A 30 7.78 -11.93 5.06
C VAL A 30 7.25 -11.36 3.74
N ALA A 31 7.25 -10.05 3.56
CA ALA A 31 6.81 -9.43 2.31
C ALA A 31 7.73 -9.81 1.15
N ILE A 32 9.06 -9.77 1.34
CA ILE A 32 10.03 -10.19 0.31
C ILE A 32 9.80 -11.65 -0.10
N ASP A 33 9.61 -12.53 0.88
CA ASP A 33 9.34 -13.96 0.67
C ASP A 33 8.00 -14.18 -0.05
N ALA A 34 6.99 -13.34 0.22
CA ALA A 34 5.71 -13.35 -0.46
C ALA A 34 5.76 -12.77 -1.89
N GLY A 35 6.89 -12.20 -2.31
CA GLY A 35 7.08 -11.65 -3.67
C GLY A 35 7.00 -10.13 -3.78
N TYR A 36 6.90 -9.40 -2.66
CA TYR A 36 6.99 -7.95 -2.71
C TYR A 36 8.37 -7.50 -3.15
N ARG A 37 8.40 -6.47 -4.00
CA ARG A 37 9.62 -5.83 -4.50
C ARG A 37 9.61 -4.32 -4.33
N HIS A 38 8.57 -3.77 -3.70
CA HIS A 38 8.48 -2.36 -3.39
C HIS A 38 8.17 -2.20 -1.90
N ILE A 39 9.02 -1.48 -1.17
CA ILE A 39 8.85 -1.17 0.25
C ILE A 39 8.78 0.35 0.41
N ASP A 40 7.69 0.84 0.98
CA ASP A 40 7.43 2.26 1.21
C ASP A 40 7.73 2.61 2.67
N CYS A 41 8.66 3.54 2.83
CA CYS A 41 9.24 4.03 4.06
C CYS A 41 9.24 5.56 4.08
N ALA A 42 9.52 6.11 5.25
CA ALA A 42 9.69 7.54 5.45
C ALA A 42 10.55 7.78 6.69
N TYR A 43 11.44 8.76 6.62
CA TYR A 43 12.22 9.21 7.79
C TYR A 43 11.37 9.45 9.05
N VAL A 44 10.20 10.07 8.88
CA VAL A 44 9.29 10.40 10.00
C VAL A 44 8.72 9.16 10.70
N TYR A 45 8.84 7.97 10.11
CA TYR A 45 8.39 6.72 10.72
C TYR A 45 9.39 6.20 11.76
N GLN A 46 10.65 6.70 11.74
CA GLN A 46 11.72 6.35 12.67
C GLN A 46 12.00 4.84 12.75
N ASN A 47 11.85 4.13 11.63
CA ASN A 47 12.01 2.68 11.55
C ASN A 47 12.85 2.22 10.33
N GLU A 48 13.55 3.14 9.68
CA GLU A 48 14.34 2.89 8.46
C GLU A 48 15.47 1.89 8.69
N SER A 49 16.14 1.96 9.85
CA SER A 49 17.19 1.02 10.22
C SER A 49 16.72 -0.43 10.25
N GLU A 50 15.45 -0.68 10.56
CA GLU A 50 14.85 -2.03 10.52
C GLU A 50 14.56 -2.50 9.08
N VAL A 51 14.37 -1.56 8.14
CA VAL A 51 14.13 -1.84 6.72
C VAL A 51 15.44 -2.05 5.97
N GLU A 52 16.48 -1.29 6.32
CA GLU A 52 17.81 -1.41 5.72
C GLU A 52 18.48 -2.76 6.06
N ASP A 53 18.07 -3.39 7.14
CA ASP A 53 18.52 -4.72 7.57
C ASP A 53 17.86 -5.88 6.78
N ILE A 54 17.91 -5.76 5.45
CA ILE A 54 17.52 -6.77 4.46
C ILE A 54 18.72 -7.54 3.87
N GLN A 55 19.93 -7.26 4.36
CA GLN A 55 21.17 -7.91 3.89
C GLN A 55 21.09 -9.43 3.94
N GLU A 56 20.40 -9.99 4.94
CA GLU A 56 20.15 -11.42 5.06
C GLU A 56 19.41 -11.99 3.84
N LYS A 57 18.37 -11.31 3.34
CA LYS A 57 17.61 -11.76 2.15
C LYS A 57 18.40 -11.64 0.85
N ILE A 58 19.32 -10.68 0.79
CA ILE A 58 20.27 -10.52 -0.32
C ILE A 58 21.31 -11.66 -0.29
N GLN A 59 21.85 -11.97 0.89
CA GLN A 59 22.80 -13.07 1.09
C GLN A 59 22.19 -14.45 0.82
N GLU A 60 20.93 -14.66 1.22
CA GLU A 60 20.13 -15.85 0.92
C GLU A 60 19.78 -15.99 -0.57
N LYS A 61 20.08 -14.98 -1.40
CA LYS A 61 19.73 -14.92 -2.83
C LYS A 61 18.23 -14.99 -3.12
N VAL A 62 17.40 -14.62 -2.14
CA VAL A 62 15.94 -14.50 -2.32
C VAL A 62 15.60 -13.32 -3.22
N VAL A 63 16.39 -12.24 -3.12
CA VAL A 63 16.29 -11.04 -3.95
C VAL A 63 17.67 -10.47 -4.25
N LYS A 64 17.79 -9.79 -5.38
CA LYS A 64 18.91 -8.86 -5.61
C LYS A 64 18.49 -7.45 -5.22
N LEU A 65 19.45 -6.61 -4.86
CA LEU A 65 19.17 -5.22 -4.52
C LEU A 65 18.53 -4.45 -5.68
N GLU A 66 18.95 -4.74 -6.92
CA GLU A 66 18.38 -4.18 -8.16
C GLU A 66 16.90 -4.55 -8.40
N ASP A 67 16.41 -5.60 -7.73
CA ASP A 67 15.01 -6.02 -7.80
C ASP A 67 14.12 -5.29 -6.78
N LEU A 68 14.70 -4.50 -5.87
CA LEU A 68 13.98 -3.79 -4.81
C LEU A 68 13.80 -2.31 -5.15
N PHE A 69 12.57 -1.84 -5.03
CA PHE A 69 12.17 -0.46 -5.17
C PHE A 69 11.83 0.10 -3.78
N ILE A 70 12.81 0.68 -3.11
CA ILE A 70 12.61 1.29 -1.80
C ILE A 70 12.27 2.76 -2.01
N ILE A 71 11.11 3.16 -1.49
CA ILE A 71 10.68 4.55 -1.46
C ILE A 71 10.90 5.05 -0.04
N ASP A 72 11.67 6.13 0.11
CA ASP A 72 11.72 6.95 1.32
C ASP A 72 11.07 8.30 1.00
N LEU A 73 9.87 8.51 1.56
CA LEU A 73 9.07 9.71 1.34
C LEU A 73 9.06 10.60 2.58
N GLY A 74 9.52 11.84 2.45
CA GLY A 74 9.12 12.94 3.34
C GLY A 74 7.59 13.08 3.40
N PRO A 75 7.04 13.82 4.38
CA PRO A 75 5.59 13.83 4.60
C PRO A 75 4.89 14.34 3.34
N ASN A 76 4.10 13.48 2.64
CA ASN A 76 2.80 13.84 2.04
C ASN A 76 2.11 12.73 1.22
N GLN A 77 0.79 12.65 1.49
CA GLN A 77 -0.36 12.30 0.63
C GLN A 77 -0.62 10.85 0.17
N LYS A 78 -1.68 10.21 0.73
CA LYS A 78 -2.47 9.10 0.12
C LYS A 78 -3.95 9.14 0.57
N THR A 79 -4.88 8.83 -0.33
CA THR A 79 -6.34 8.71 -0.09
C THR A 79 -6.71 7.23 0.14
N LEU A 80 -7.56 6.95 1.15
CA LEU A 80 -7.87 5.58 1.60
C LEU A 80 -9.38 5.28 1.64
N TYR A 81 -9.76 4.07 1.23
CA TYR A 81 -11.10 3.52 1.37
C TYR A 81 -11.16 2.59 2.60
N SER A 82 -12.22 2.67 3.42
CA SER A 82 -12.31 1.91 4.67
C SER A 82 -12.77 0.46 4.46
N ARG A 83 -12.03 -0.50 5.05
CA ARG A 83 -12.29 -1.97 5.02
C ARG A 83 -13.63 -2.37 5.67
N ARG A 84 -14.27 -1.47 6.43
CA ARG A 84 -15.48 -1.74 7.24
C ARG A 84 -16.81 -1.44 6.54
N THR A 85 -16.81 -1.12 5.25
CA THR A 85 -18.04 -0.81 4.50
C THR A 85 -18.88 -2.08 4.28
N PRO A 86 -20.15 -2.15 4.76
CA PRO A 86 -20.99 -3.35 4.64
C PRO A 86 -21.11 -3.87 3.20
N ARG A 87 -21.27 -2.97 2.23
CA ARG A 87 -21.39 -3.30 0.80
C ARG A 87 -20.09 -3.85 0.18
N LEU A 88 -18.91 -3.51 0.72
CA LEU A 88 -17.66 -4.15 0.32
C LEU A 88 -17.59 -5.60 0.78
N ARG A 89 -18.20 -5.92 1.93
CA ARG A 89 -18.24 -7.31 2.44
C ARG A 89 -19.13 -8.20 1.59
N GLU A 90 -20.21 -7.67 1.03
CA GLU A 90 -21.09 -8.41 0.12
C GLU A 90 -20.35 -8.79 -1.18
N ILE A 91 -19.64 -7.83 -1.78
CA ILE A 91 -18.80 -8.08 -2.96
C ILE A 91 -17.70 -9.09 -2.61
N ALA A 92 -17.06 -8.93 -1.44
CA ALA A 92 -16.01 -9.83 -0.95
C ALA A 92 -16.53 -11.27 -0.77
N ALA A 93 -17.72 -11.42 -0.16
CA ALA A 93 -18.35 -12.71 0.09
C ALA A 93 -18.70 -13.44 -1.21
N LYS A 94 -19.20 -12.71 -2.22
CA LYS A 94 -19.50 -13.28 -3.55
C LYS A 94 -18.27 -13.94 -4.18
N HIS A 95 -17.10 -13.34 -3.98
CA HIS A 95 -15.83 -13.82 -4.54
C HIS A 95 -15.04 -14.71 -3.55
N LYS A 96 -15.55 -14.96 -2.34
CA LYS A 96 -14.84 -15.66 -1.25
C LYS A 96 -13.46 -15.07 -0.94
N LYS A 97 -13.33 -13.75 -1.04
CA LYS A 97 -12.08 -12.99 -0.78
C LYS A 97 -12.28 -11.97 0.32
N SER A 98 -11.20 -11.39 0.84
CA SER A 98 -11.33 -10.27 1.78
C SER A 98 -11.60 -8.95 1.07
N SER A 99 -12.17 -8.01 1.82
CA SER A 99 -12.38 -6.64 1.36
C SER A 99 -11.08 -5.87 1.09
N ALA A 100 -9.93 -6.32 1.62
CA ALA A 100 -8.64 -5.68 1.34
C ALA A 100 -8.22 -5.89 -0.12
N LEU A 101 -8.35 -7.13 -0.61
CA LEU A 101 -8.04 -7.48 -2.00
C LEU A 101 -8.86 -6.66 -3.00
N ILE A 102 -10.15 -6.46 -2.74
CA ILE A 102 -11.02 -5.62 -3.57
C ILE A 102 -10.49 -4.19 -3.66
N LEU A 103 -10.13 -3.61 -2.52
CA LEU A 103 -9.66 -2.22 -2.46
C LEU A 103 -8.30 -2.05 -3.14
N ILE A 104 -7.40 -3.03 -2.99
CA ILE A 104 -6.11 -3.04 -3.67
C ILE A 104 -6.33 -3.12 -5.18
N TRP A 105 -7.14 -4.06 -5.65
CA TRP A 105 -7.42 -4.22 -7.08
C TRP A 105 -8.09 -2.99 -7.68
N PHE A 106 -9.05 -2.40 -6.98
CA PHE A 106 -9.75 -1.20 -7.41
C PHE A 106 -8.79 -0.04 -7.70
N GLN A 107 -7.72 0.11 -6.91
CA GLN A 107 -6.70 1.13 -7.17
C GLN A 107 -5.77 0.73 -8.33
N ILE A 108 -5.34 -0.53 -8.38
CA ILE A 108 -4.47 -1.04 -9.46
C ILE A 108 -5.12 -0.83 -10.83
N GLN A 109 -6.41 -1.12 -10.98
CA GLN A 109 -7.13 -0.90 -12.24
C GLN A 109 -7.17 0.56 -12.67
N ARG A 110 -7.11 1.49 -11.72
CA ARG A 110 -7.04 2.93 -11.98
C ARG A 110 -5.63 3.41 -12.27
N SER A 111 -4.69 2.48 -12.48
CA SER A 111 -3.27 2.78 -12.67
C SER A 111 -2.68 3.55 -11.47
N VAL A 112 -3.12 3.21 -10.26
CA VAL A 112 -2.60 3.76 -9.00
C VAL A 112 -1.73 2.72 -8.32
N VAL A 113 -0.52 3.11 -7.93
CA VAL A 113 0.36 2.28 -7.11
C VAL A 113 -0.23 2.17 -5.70
N VAL A 114 -0.28 0.95 -5.16
CA VAL A 114 -0.90 0.66 -3.86
C VAL A 114 0.14 0.14 -2.89
N ILE A 115 0.11 0.66 -1.66
CA ILE A 115 1.04 0.28 -0.60
C ILE A 115 0.29 -0.11 0.68
N PRO A 116 -0.45 -1.23 0.70
CA PRO A 116 -1.14 -1.66 1.91
C PRO A 116 -0.14 -1.87 3.06
N LYS A 117 -0.49 -1.34 4.23
CA LYS A 117 0.24 -1.61 5.48
C LYS A 117 -0.34 -2.83 6.18
N SER A 118 0.53 -3.76 6.59
CA SER A 118 0.16 -4.92 7.41
C SER A 118 1.32 -5.31 8.33
N LEU A 119 0.98 -5.85 9.51
CA LEU A 119 1.94 -6.51 10.42
C LEU A 119 1.69 -8.03 10.50
N THR A 120 0.61 -8.49 9.89
CA THR A 120 0.13 -9.87 9.97
C THR A 120 0.60 -10.61 8.72
N PRO A 121 1.45 -11.65 8.85
CA PRO A 121 1.99 -12.41 7.72
C PRO A 121 0.91 -12.91 6.76
N GLU A 122 -0.21 -13.41 7.29
CA GLU A 122 -1.31 -13.95 6.49
C GLU A 122 -1.93 -12.87 5.59
N CYS A 123 -2.07 -11.65 6.10
CA CYS A 123 -2.58 -10.52 5.32
C CYS A 123 -1.58 -10.06 4.26
N ILE A 124 -0.27 -10.14 4.53
CA ILE A 124 0.78 -9.76 3.56
C ILE A 124 0.74 -10.74 2.38
N VAL A 125 0.73 -12.05 2.67
CA VAL A 125 0.63 -13.09 1.65
C VAL A 125 -0.70 -13.00 0.90
N GLU A 126 -1.81 -12.77 1.61
CA GLU A 126 -3.14 -12.61 0.98
C GLU A 126 -3.14 -11.46 -0.03
N ASN A 127 -2.56 -10.31 0.30
CA ASN A 127 -2.59 -9.12 -0.56
C ASN A 127 -1.91 -9.33 -1.92
N VAL A 128 -0.92 -10.22 -2.02
CA VAL A 128 -0.24 -10.55 -3.29
C VAL A 128 -1.15 -11.32 -4.24
N GLN A 129 -2.10 -12.07 -3.71
CA GLN A 129 -3.07 -12.84 -4.50
C GLN A 129 -4.03 -11.94 -5.30
N VAL A 130 -3.91 -10.62 -5.22
CA VAL A 130 -4.70 -9.67 -6.01
C VAL A 130 -4.57 -9.90 -7.51
N PHE A 131 -3.46 -10.47 -7.97
CA PHE A 131 -3.20 -10.75 -9.38
C PHE A 131 -3.88 -12.01 -9.92
N ASP A 132 -4.38 -12.88 -9.04
CA ASP A 132 -4.98 -14.17 -9.44
C ASP A 132 -6.49 -14.04 -9.76
N PHE A 133 -7.07 -12.84 -9.63
CA PHE A 133 -8.52 -12.62 -9.74
C PHE A 133 -8.86 -11.54 -10.77
N LYS A 134 -9.88 -11.83 -11.57
CA LYS A 134 -10.49 -10.88 -12.50
C LYS A 134 -11.79 -10.36 -11.90
N TRP A 135 -11.87 -9.04 -11.76
CA TRP A 135 -13.03 -8.37 -11.18
C TRP A 135 -13.88 -7.71 -12.27
N SER A 136 -15.18 -7.57 -12.04
CA SER A 136 -16.07 -6.97 -13.04
C SER A 136 -16.06 -5.44 -12.98
N ASP A 137 -16.13 -4.80 -14.15
CA ASP A 137 -16.19 -3.33 -14.24
C ASP A 137 -17.39 -2.74 -13.51
N LYS A 138 -18.51 -3.48 -13.45
CA LYS A 138 -19.71 -3.09 -12.72
C LYS A 138 -19.48 -3.05 -11.20
N GLU A 139 -18.79 -4.05 -10.65
CA GLU A 139 -18.44 -4.08 -9.22
C GLU A 139 -17.48 -2.93 -8.88
N MET A 140 -16.52 -2.66 -9.77
CA MET A 140 -15.51 -1.62 -9.59
C MET A 140 -16.09 -0.21 -9.71
N SER A 141 -17.02 -0.02 -10.65
CA SER A 141 -17.80 1.22 -10.78
C SER A 141 -18.68 1.47 -9.56
N ALA A 142 -19.22 0.42 -8.93
CA ALA A 142 -20.03 0.57 -7.72
C ALA A 142 -19.21 1.12 -6.53
N ILE A 143 -17.90 0.84 -6.47
CA ILE A 143 -17.01 1.33 -5.40
C ILE A 143 -16.79 2.84 -5.49
N LEU A 144 -16.83 3.43 -6.69
CA LEU A 144 -16.71 4.88 -6.88
C LEU A 144 -17.82 5.64 -6.15
N ASN A 145 -19.03 5.08 -6.10
CA ASN A 145 -20.17 5.66 -5.40
C ASN A 145 -20.02 5.66 -3.87
N PHE A 146 -18.96 5.03 -3.32
CA PHE A 146 -18.66 5.08 -1.89
C PHE A 146 -17.77 6.25 -1.51
N ASN A 147 -17.34 7.07 -2.48
CA ASN A 147 -16.57 8.27 -2.18
C ASN A 147 -17.40 9.24 -1.31
N LYS A 148 -16.78 9.71 -0.23
CA LYS A 148 -17.37 10.69 0.71
C LYS A 148 -16.48 11.93 0.88
N ASN A 149 -15.47 12.09 0.03
CA ASN A 149 -14.41 13.10 0.17
C ASN A 149 -13.75 13.08 1.57
N TRP A 150 -13.75 11.90 2.22
CA TRP A 150 -13.17 11.73 3.55
C TRP A 150 -11.66 11.48 3.44
N ARG A 151 -10.87 12.19 4.25
CA ARG A 151 -9.40 12.10 4.26
C ARG A 151 -8.91 11.52 5.58
N ALA A 152 -8.10 10.46 5.50
CA ALA A 152 -7.56 9.79 6.69
C ALA A 152 -6.38 10.54 7.33
N CYS A 153 -5.58 11.23 6.50
CA CYS A 153 -4.46 12.06 6.93
C CYS A 153 -4.68 13.48 6.39
N ALA A 154 -5.44 14.28 7.14
CA ALA A 154 -5.70 15.68 6.80
C ALA A 154 -4.68 16.64 7.42
N LEU A 155 -3.96 16.25 8.49
CA LEU A 155 -3.05 17.15 9.22
C LEU A 155 -3.75 18.49 9.53
N ALA A 156 -4.96 18.41 10.08
CA ALA A 156 -5.84 19.57 10.27
C ALA A 156 -5.24 20.66 11.18
N ASP A 157 -4.27 20.28 12.02
CA ASP A 157 -3.43 21.18 12.81
C ASP A 157 -2.61 22.14 11.94
N GLN A 158 -2.28 21.74 10.71
CA GLN A 158 -1.52 22.51 9.73
C GLN A 158 -2.40 23.37 8.81
N ALA A 159 -3.72 23.41 9.02
CA ALA A 159 -4.66 24.13 8.16
C ALA A 159 -4.43 25.65 8.09
N HIS A 160 -3.68 26.20 9.05
CA HIS A 160 -3.30 27.61 9.10
C HIS A 160 -2.16 27.97 8.14
N LEU A 161 -1.44 26.99 7.60
CA LEU A 161 -0.35 27.24 6.66
C LEU A 161 -0.89 27.67 5.29
N VAL A 162 -0.26 28.67 4.69
CA VAL A 162 -0.61 29.16 3.35
C VAL A 162 -0.51 28.05 2.30
N GLU A 163 0.44 27.14 2.46
CA GLU A 163 0.69 26.01 1.57
C GLU A 163 -0.12 24.75 1.94
N TYR A 164 -1.09 24.86 2.87
CA TYR A 164 -1.88 23.71 3.29
C TYR A 164 -2.68 23.14 2.11
N LEU A 165 -2.32 21.92 1.75
CA LEU A 165 -2.72 21.30 0.49
C LEU A 165 -4.23 21.02 0.40
N PHE A 166 -4.92 20.86 1.52
CA PHE A 166 -6.33 20.41 1.54
C PHE A 166 -7.37 21.54 1.53
N ASN A 167 -6.94 22.79 1.32
CA ASN A 167 -7.86 23.92 1.13
C ASN A 167 -8.46 23.98 -0.29
N GLY A 168 -7.86 23.32 -1.27
CA GLY A 168 -8.37 23.25 -2.65
C GLY A 168 -9.48 22.20 -2.83
N GLU A 169 -10.37 22.43 -3.80
CA GLU A 169 -11.36 21.44 -4.23
C GLU A 169 -10.73 20.48 -5.26
N TYR A 170 -10.49 19.23 -4.86
CA TYR A 170 -10.04 18.12 -5.71
C TYR A 170 -10.30 16.75 -5.05
#